data_AF-A0A1B3JF93-F1
#
_entry.id   AF-A0A1B3JF93-F1
#
_cell.length_a   1.000
_cell.length_b   1.000
_cell.length_c   1.000
_cell.angle_alpha   90.00
_cell.angle_beta   90.00
_cell.angle_gamma   90.00
#
_symmetry.space_group_name_H-M   'P 1'
#
loop_
_entity.id
_entity.type
_entity.pdbx_description
1 polymer ?
#
loop_
_entity_poly.entity_id
_entity_poly.type
_entity_poly.pdbx_seq_one_letter_code
_entity_poly.pdbx_strand_id
1 'polypeptide(L)'
;MNGISVRLHWTNQPYKWHINDGEEVFAVLDGIVEMHYKENNEEKMTLLKTGDIFYAGIGTEHLAIPQGEARILVIEKAGSI
;
A
#
# COMPACT_ATOMS: atom_id res chain seq x y z
N MET A 1 -15.55 -6.16 -8.80
CA MET A 1 -15.08 -7.01 -9.92
C MET A 1 -14.86 -8.44 -9.41
N ASN A 2 -15.85 -9.34 -9.41
CA ASN A 2 -15.71 -10.72 -8.89
C ASN A 2 -14.99 -10.83 -7.52
N GLY A 3 -15.36 -9.99 -6.55
CA GLY A 3 -14.70 -9.97 -5.24
C GLY A 3 -13.41 -9.13 -5.15
N ILE A 4 -12.96 -8.48 -6.23
CA ILE A 4 -11.92 -7.45 -6.22
C ILE A 4 -12.56 -6.06 -6.12
N SER A 5 -11.98 -5.22 -5.25
CA SER A 5 -12.31 -3.82 -5.06
C SER A 5 -11.18 -2.93 -5.57
N VAL A 6 -11.54 -1.70 -5.95
CA VAL A 6 -10.60 -0.66 -6.37
C VAL A 6 -10.97 0.59 -5.58
N ARG A 7 -10.01 1.14 -4.83
CA ARG A 7 -10.22 2.31 -3.99
C ARG A 7 -9.17 3.37 -4.30
N LEU A 8 -9.64 4.61 -4.47
CA LEU A 8 -8.77 5.78 -4.53
C LEU A 8 -8.70 6.40 -3.13
N HIS A 9 -7.50 6.48 -2.59
CA HIS A 9 -7.22 7.10 -1.31
C HIS A 9 -6.52 8.44 -1.52
N TRP A 10 -6.93 9.43 -0.74
CA TRP A 10 -6.30 10.74 -0.65
C TRP A 10 -5.98 11.00 0.80
N THR A 11 -4.69 11.08 1.12
CA THR A 11 -4.27 11.20 2.51
C THR A 11 -2.89 11.84 2.59
N ASN A 12 -2.66 12.54 3.69
CA ASN A 12 -1.35 12.98 4.15
C ASN A 12 -0.97 12.37 5.50
N GLN A 13 -1.77 11.42 5.98
CA GLN A 13 -1.57 10.72 7.24
C GLN A 13 -1.02 9.31 6.98
N PRO A 14 -0.14 8.82 7.87
CA PRO A 14 0.32 7.44 7.82
C PRO A 14 -0.84 6.45 7.92
N TYR A 15 -0.70 5.33 7.22
CA TYR A 15 -1.55 4.17 7.44
C TYR A 15 -1.18 3.50 8.77
N LYS A 16 -1.84 2.39 9.10
CA LYS A 16 -1.43 1.52 10.20
C LYS A 16 -0.70 0.31 9.64
N TRP A 17 0.22 -0.25 10.42
CA TRP A 17 0.74 -1.58 10.15
C TRP A 17 -0.43 -2.57 10.03
N HIS A 18 -0.48 -3.28 8.92
CA HIS A 18 -1.46 -4.33 8.66
C HIS A 18 -0.77 -5.51 7.97
N ILE A 19 -1.42 -6.67 8.07
CA ILE A 19 -0.98 -7.92 7.45
C ILE A 19 -2.00 -8.29 6.40
N ASN A 20 -1.55 -8.43 5.16
CA ASN A 20 -2.46 -8.67 4.05
C ASN A 20 -3.09 -10.06 4.10
N ASP A 21 -4.42 -10.11 4.11
CA ASP A 21 -5.20 -11.34 4.04
C ASP A 21 -5.48 -11.83 2.60
N GLY A 22 -5.10 -10.99 1.63
CA GLY A 22 -5.26 -11.17 0.19
C GLY A 22 -4.17 -10.43 -0.58
N GLU A 23 -4.13 -10.64 -1.89
CA GLU A 23 -3.21 -9.89 -2.75
C GLU A 23 -3.66 -8.43 -2.88
N GLU A 24 -2.71 -7.52 -2.83
CA GLU A 24 -2.92 -6.08 -2.96
C GLU A 24 -1.91 -5.45 -3.91
N VAL A 25 -2.41 -4.54 -4.75
CA VAL A 25 -1.61 -3.62 -5.57
C VAL A 25 -1.83 -2.20 -5.09
N PHE A 26 -0.75 -1.55 -4.69
CA PHE A 26 -0.71 -0.17 -4.25
C PHE A 26 0.05 0.67 -5.29
N ALA A 27 -0.64 1.59 -5.97
CA ALA A 27 -0.05 2.45 -6.99
C ALA A 27 -0.12 3.92 -6.58
N VAL A 28 1.03 4.60 -6.60
CA VAL A 28 1.09 6.04 -6.32
C VAL A 28 0.73 6.81 -7.59
N LEU A 29 -0.43 7.44 -7.59
CA LEU A 29 -0.91 8.25 -8.72
C LEU A 29 -0.39 9.69 -8.69
N ASP A 30 -0.09 10.20 -7.50
CA ASP A 30 0.52 11.51 -7.28
C ASP A 30 1.11 11.58 -5.87
N GLY A 31 2.22 12.31 -5.71
CA GLY A 31 2.94 12.44 -4.44
C GLY A 31 4.05 11.40 -4.25
N ILE A 32 4.50 11.26 -3.00
CA ILE A 32 5.58 10.36 -2.56
C ILE A 32 5.13 9.62 -1.30
N VAL A 33 5.41 8.32 -1.23
CA VAL A 33 5.07 7.45 -0.10
C VAL A 33 6.29 6.65 0.32
N GLU A 34 6.65 6.69 1.59
CA GLU A 34 7.57 5.71 2.19
C GLU A 34 6.77 4.44 2.50
N MET A 35 7.16 3.32 1.90
CA MET A 35 6.56 2.02 2.14
C MET A 35 7.50 1.19 3.01
N HIS A 36 7.12 1.01 4.27
CA HIS A 36 7.78 0.08 5.18
C HIS A 36 7.15 -1.30 5.02
N TYR A 37 7.94 -2.36 4.99
CA TYR A 37 7.43 -3.72 4.88
C TYR A 37 8.38 -4.72 5.57
N LYS A 38 7.85 -5.86 5.99
CA LYS A 38 8.68 -6.94 6.54
C LYS A 38 8.96 -8.00 5.48
N GLU A 39 10.23 -8.37 5.36
CA GLU A 39 10.68 -9.49 4.55
C GLU A 39 11.70 -10.31 5.35
N ASN A 40 11.52 -11.62 5.45
CA ASN A 40 12.39 -12.50 6.26
C ASN A 40 12.54 -12.04 7.73
N ASN A 41 11.47 -11.52 8.33
CA ASN A 41 11.45 -10.90 9.67
C ASN A 41 12.33 -9.65 9.83
N GLU A 42 12.83 -9.07 8.75
CA GLU A 42 13.53 -7.78 8.76
C GLU A 42 12.62 -6.68 8.21
N GLU A 43 12.59 -5.54 8.90
CA GLU A 43 11.91 -4.35 8.40
C GLU A 43 12.77 -3.71 7.31
N LYS A 44 12.15 -3.48 6.16
CA LYS A 44 12.69 -2.80 5.01
C LYS A 44 11.84 -1.59 4.67
N MET A 45 12.42 -0.67 3.94
CA MET A 45 11.73 0.50 3.42
C MET A 45 12.09 0.72 1.96
N THR A 46 11.09 1.15 1.19
CA THR A 46 11.31 1.71 -0.15
C THR A 46 10.54 3.01 -0.31
N LEU A 47 11.07 3.91 -1.13
CA LEU A 47 10.41 5.16 -1.47
C LEU A 47 9.67 5.02 -2.79
N LEU A 48 8.35 5.16 -2.76
CA LEU A 48 7.49 5.13 -3.93
C LEU A 48 7.19 6.57 -4.38
N LYS A 49 7.39 6.84 -5.66
CA LYS A 49 7.04 8.10 -6.32
C LYS A 49 5.86 7.88 -7.26
N THR A 50 5.35 8.98 -7.80
CA THR A 50 4.29 8.92 -8.82
C THR A 50 4.66 7.98 -9.97
N GLY A 51 3.77 7.03 -10.25
CA GLY A 51 3.96 5.98 -11.26
C GLY A 51 4.53 4.67 -10.70
N ASP A 52 5.09 4.67 -9.50
CA ASP A 52 5.59 3.45 -8.87
C ASP A 52 4.44 2.61 -8.32
N ILE A 53 4.67 1.29 -8.33
CA ILE A 53 3.73 0.27 -7.88
C ILE A 53 4.42 -0.58 -6.83
N PHE A 54 3.70 -0.87 -5.76
CA PHE A 54 4.07 -1.83 -4.74
C PHE A 54 3.07 -2.98 -4.72
N TYR A 55 3.57 -4.20 -4.70
CA TYR A 55 2.78 -5.42 -4.61
C TYR A 55 2.97 -6.05 -3.24
N ALA A 56 1.88 -6.26 -2.52
CA ALA A 56 1.85 -6.95 -1.24
C ALA A 56 1.09 -8.27 -1.39
N GLY A 57 1.79 -9.38 -1.12
CA GLY A 57 1.19 -10.70 -1.14
C GLY A 57 0.49 -11.03 0.18
N ILE A 58 -0.16 -12.18 0.22
CA ILE A 58 -0.74 -12.71 1.46
C ILE A 58 0.36 -12.87 2.51
N GLY A 59 0.12 -12.32 3.71
CA GLY A 59 1.05 -12.36 4.83
C GLY A 59 2.13 -11.26 4.80
N THR A 60 2.17 -10.41 3.78
CA THR A 60 3.03 -9.22 3.80
C THR A 60 2.54 -8.29 4.91
N GLU A 61 3.44 -7.89 5.79
CA GLU A 61 3.19 -6.80 6.73
C GLU A 61 3.78 -5.52 6.14
N HIS A 62 2.97 -4.45 6.04
CA HIS A 62 3.46 -3.16 5.55
C HIS A 62 2.75 -1.96 6.19
N LEU A 63 3.39 -0.80 6.01
CA LEU A 63 2.95 0.51 6.46
C LEU A 63 3.32 1.55 5.40
N ALA A 64 2.31 2.20 4.84
CA ALA A 64 2.48 3.34 3.93
C ALA A 64 2.49 4.66 4.71
N ILE A 65 3.51 5.50 4.47
CA ILE A 65 3.70 6.80 5.10
C ILE A 65 3.82 7.87 4.00
N PRO A 66 2.72 8.59 3.67
CA PRO A 66 2.77 9.70 2.73
C PRO A 66 3.72 10.81 3.18
N GLN A 67 4.56 11.29 2.27
CA GLN A 67 5.48 12.41 2.51
C GLN A 67 4.83 13.73 2.07
N GLY A 68 3.72 14.08 2.73
CA GLY A 68 2.78 15.12 2.31
C GLY A 68 1.50 14.53 1.73
N GLU A 69 0.75 15.31 0.94
CA GLU A 69 -0.45 14.79 0.26
C GLU A 69 -0.08 13.77 -0.82
N ALA A 70 -0.73 12.61 -0.79
CA ALA A 70 -0.58 11.58 -1.81
C ALA A 70 -1.95 11.08 -2.32
N ARG A 71 -1.99 10.70 -3.60
CA ARG A 71 -3.11 10.00 -4.25
C ARG A 71 -2.69 8.57 -4.56
N ILE A 72 -3.42 7.62 -4.02
CA ILE A 72 -3.06 6.21 -4.09
C ILE A 72 -4.23 5.40 -4.63
N LEU A 73 -3.98 4.57 -5.62
CA LEU A 73 -4.92 3.54 -6.06
C LEU A 73 -4.58 2.22 -5.37
N VAL A 74 -5.54 1.66 -4.65
CA VAL A 74 -5.43 0.34 -4.02
C VAL A 74 -6.38 -0.61 -4.75
N ILE A 75 -5.85 -1.75 -5.20
CA ILE A 75 -6.60 -2.84 -5.83
C ILE A 75 -6.38 -4.08 -4.98
N GLU A 76 -7.45 -4.63 -4.44
CA GLU A 76 -7.37 -5.71 -3.45
C GLU A 76 -8.66 -6.52 -3.42
N LYS A 77 -8.64 -7.65 -2.71
CA LYS A 77 -9.84 -8.38 -2.36
C LYS A 77 -10.80 -7.49 -1.56
N ALA A 78 -12.07 -7.47 -1.95
CA ALA A 78 -13.10 -6.69 -1.28
C ALA A 78 -13.24 -7.12 0.19
N GLY A 79 -13.14 -6.15 1.10
CA GLY A 79 -13.21 -6.39 2.54
C GLY A 79 -11.88 -6.81 3.18
N SER A 80 -10.79 -6.86 2.41
CA SER A 80 -9.42 -6.95 2.95
C SER A 80 -9.11 -5.70 3.78
N ILE A 81 -8.22 -5.87 4.77
CA ILE A 81 -7.69 -4.82 5.63
C ILE A 81 -6.19 -4.74 5.46
#